data_AF-A0A0D7NQ36-F1
#
_entry.id   AF-A0A0D7NQ36-F1
#
_cell.length_a   1.000
_cell.length_b   1.000
_cell.length_c   1.000
_cell.angle_alpha   90.00
_cell.angle_beta   90.00
_cell.angle_gamma   90.00
#
_symmetry.space_group_name_H-M   'P 1'
#
loop_
_entity.id
_entity.type
_entity.pdbx_description
1 polymer ?
#
loop_
_entity_poly.entity_id
_entity_poly.type
_entity_poly.pdbx_seq_one_letter_code
_entity_poly.pdbx_strand_id
1 'polypeptide(L)'
;MGTVVKLLKRSTKPAYASAGSIQVDAVRTHPQATTDQIVAVASACEILIRSINVLQRNLKTLDAILHMIDDPETRVEIEQQLKSIDASLLSEFTKLSGIKCMMKRLD
;
A
#
# COMPACT_ATOMS: atom_id res chain seq x y z
N MET A 1 -7.95 -32.28 15.86
CA MET A 1 -6.75 -32.46 16.69
C MET A 1 -6.02 -31.13 16.74
N GLY A 2 -6.12 -30.42 17.87
CA GLY A 2 -5.44 -29.14 18.07
C GLY A 2 -4.14 -29.35 18.82
N THR A 3 -3.05 -28.74 18.35
CA THR A 3 -1.76 -28.79 19.06
C THR A 3 -1.46 -27.43 19.65
N VAL A 4 -1.35 -27.43 20.97
CA VAL A 4 -1.09 -26.32 21.88
C VAL A 4 0.35 -25.83 21.71
N VAL A 5 0.53 -24.53 21.45
CA VAL A 5 1.84 -23.86 21.47
C VAL A 5 2.26 -23.69 22.93
N LYS A 6 3.28 -24.42 23.37
CA LYS A 6 3.94 -24.18 24.67
C LYS A 6 4.80 -22.92 24.58
N LEU A 7 4.28 -21.81 25.09
CA LEU A 7 5.05 -20.61 25.43
C LEU A 7 6.01 -20.92 26.59
N LEU A 8 7.26 -21.25 26.26
CA LEU A 8 8.33 -21.41 27.25
C LEU A 8 8.80 -20.01 27.72
N LYS A 9 8.31 -19.68 28.91
CA LYS A 9 8.62 -18.51 29.74
C LYS A 9 10.13 -18.37 29.92
N ARG A 10 10.75 -17.35 29.29
CA ARG A 10 12.19 -17.07 29.40
C ARG A 10 12.44 -16.26 30.69
N SER A 11 13.10 -16.88 31.66
CA SER A 11 13.53 -16.24 32.91
C SER A 11 14.73 -15.34 32.65
N THR A 12 14.61 -14.05 32.98
CA THR A 12 15.67 -13.05 32.95
C THR A 12 16.57 -13.17 34.17
N LYS A 13 17.88 -13.39 33.97
CA LYS A 13 18.93 -12.80 34.83
C LYS A 13 20.20 -12.54 34.01
N PRO A 14 20.94 -11.45 34.32
CA PRO A 14 21.93 -10.87 33.41
C PRO A 14 23.33 -11.45 33.67
N ALA A 15 24.04 -11.81 32.60
CA ALA A 15 25.49 -11.99 32.65
C ALA A 15 26.11 -10.91 31.76
N TYR A 16 27.02 -10.16 32.38
CA TYR A 16 27.70 -8.99 31.83
C TYR A 16 28.48 -9.30 30.54
N ALA A 17 28.64 -8.24 29.76
CA ALA A 17 29.20 -8.14 28.42
C ALA A 17 30.53 -8.88 28.17
N SER A 18 30.63 -9.48 26.97
CA SER A 18 31.80 -9.34 26.13
C SER A 18 31.38 -9.43 24.65
N ALA A 19 31.86 -8.49 23.85
CA ALA A 19 31.50 -8.30 22.45
C ALA A 19 31.96 -9.48 21.59
N GLY A 20 31.01 -10.33 21.20
CA GLY A 20 31.25 -11.44 20.28
C GLY A 20 30.03 -11.63 19.40
N SER A 21 30.11 -11.07 18.18
CA SER A 21 29.29 -11.36 17.01
C SER A 21 27.86 -11.85 17.28
N ILE A 22 26.89 -10.94 17.27
CA ILE A 22 25.51 -11.31 16.98
C ILE A 22 25.50 -11.76 15.52
N GLN A 23 25.66 -13.07 15.28
CA GLN A 23 25.18 -13.67 14.05
C GLN A 23 23.66 -13.54 14.09
N VAL A 24 23.18 -12.44 13.53
CA VAL A 24 21.80 -12.33 13.06
C VAL A 24 21.67 -13.43 12.03
N ASP A 25 20.91 -14.47 12.38
CA ASP A 25 20.53 -15.52 11.47
C ASP A 25 19.64 -14.89 10.39
N ALA A 26 20.31 -14.31 9.39
CA ALA A 26 19.68 -13.72 8.24
C ALA A 26 19.10 -14.90 7.46
N VAL A 27 17.77 -15.06 7.57
CA VAL A 27 16.98 -15.90 6.67
C VAL A 27 17.42 -15.52 5.26
N ARG A 28 18.25 -16.37 4.65
CA ARG A 28 18.74 -16.23 3.28
C ARG A 28 17.55 -16.41 2.36
N THR A 29 16.78 -15.35 2.11
CA THR A 29 15.98 -15.28 0.89
C THR A 29 16.96 -15.23 -0.27
N HIS A 30 16.81 -16.11 -1.25
CA HIS A 30 17.67 -16.10 -2.43
C HIS A 30 17.53 -14.74 -3.12
N PRO A 31 18.62 -14.01 -3.41
CA PRO A 31 18.58 -12.65 -3.97
C PRO A 31 17.66 -12.52 -5.19
N GLN A 32 17.65 -13.54 -6.05
CA GLN A 32 16.85 -13.60 -7.27
C GLN A 32 15.34 -13.62 -6.98
N ALA A 33 14.90 -14.38 -5.96
CA ALA A 33 13.50 -14.42 -5.56
C ALA A 33 13.02 -13.06 -4.99
N THR A 34 13.93 -12.31 -4.35
CA THR A 34 13.65 -10.95 -3.86
C THR A 34 13.54 -9.96 -5.02
N THR A 35 14.42 -10.03 -6.02
CA THR A 35 14.36 -9.19 -7.22
C THR A 35 13.08 -9.44 -8.02
N ASP A 36 12.69 -10.70 -8.23
CA ASP A 36 11.45 -11.03 -8.95
C ASP A 36 10.20 -10.48 -8.23
N GLN A 37 10.19 -10.51 -6.90
CA GLN A 37 9.13 -9.92 -6.09
C GLN A 37 9.09 -8.39 -6.21
N ILE A 38 10.25 -7.73 -6.22
CA ILE A 38 10.34 -6.27 -6.44
C ILE A 38 9.78 -5.93 -7.82
N VAL A 39 10.18 -6.63 -8.87
CA VAL A 39 9.65 -6.40 -10.22
C VAL A 39 8.13 -6.61 -10.27
N ALA A 40 7.62 -7.67 -9.63
CA ALA A 40 6.19 -7.95 -9.58
C ALA A 40 5.40 -6.83 -8.87
N VAL A 41 5.88 -6.36 -7.72
CA VAL A 41 5.23 -5.27 -6.97
C VAL A 41 5.31 -3.94 -7.75
N ALA A 42 6.40 -3.68 -8.47
CA ALA A 42 6.56 -2.47 -9.28
C ALA A 42 5.53 -2.45 -10.41
N SER A 43 5.39 -3.58 -11.11
CA SER A 43 4.38 -3.76 -12.16
C SER A 43 2.96 -3.58 -11.62
N ALA A 44 2.65 -4.19 -10.47
CA ALA A 44 1.34 -4.02 -9.81
C ALA A 44 1.06 -2.55 -9.46
N CYS A 45 2.04 -1.81 -8.94
CA CYS A 45 1.91 -0.38 -8.66
C CYS A 45 1.61 0.42 -9.93
N GLU A 46 2.26 0.10 -11.06
CA GLU A 46 1.97 0.76 -12.33
C GLU A 46 0.56 0.52 -12.84
N ILE A 47 0.07 -0.71 -12.74
CA ILE A 47 -1.30 -1.07 -13.11
C ILE A 47 -2.29 -0.28 -12.25
N LEU A 48 -2.10 -0.26 -10.92
CA LEU A 48 -2.98 0.47 -10.01
C LEU A 48 -2.97 1.99 -10.28
N ILE A 49 -1.79 2.57 -10.52
CA ILE A 49 -1.67 3.99 -10.89
C ILE A 49 -2.43 4.30 -12.19
N ARG A 50 -2.32 3.44 -13.21
CA ARG A 50 -3.08 3.59 -14.46
C ARG A 50 -4.59 3.51 -14.20
N SER A 51 -5.04 2.56 -13.38
CA SER A 51 -6.45 2.41 -13.01
C SER A 51 -6.98 3.63 -12.26
N ILE A 52 -6.22 4.18 -11.31
CA ILE A 52 -6.59 5.43 -10.61
C ILE A 52 -6.75 6.58 -11.60
N ASN A 53 -5.82 6.74 -12.54
CA ASN A 53 -5.91 7.78 -13.57
C ASN A 53 -7.17 7.64 -14.44
N VAL A 54 -7.58 6.39 -14.76
CA VAL A 54 -8.83 6.14 -15.48
C VAL A 54 -10.04 6.52 -14.64
N LEU A 55 -10.06 6.13 -13.35
CA LEU A 55 -11.15 6.50 -12.43
C LEU A 55 -11.29 8.01 -12.29
N GLN A 56 -10.18 8.74 -12.15
CA GLN A 56 -10.21 10.21 -12.09
C GLN A 56 -10.78 10.85 -13.36
N ARG A 57 -10.50 10.29 -14.54
CA ARG A 57 -11.13 10.75 -15.79
C ARG A 57 -12.64 10.48 -15.79
N ASN A 58 -13.04 9.31 -15.32
CA ASN A 58 -14.46 8.94 -15.23
C ASN A 58 -15.21 9.85 -14.24
N LEU A 59 -14.59 10.22 -13.11
CA LEU A 59 -15.17 11.18 -12.17
C LEU A 59 -15.38 12.56 -12.82
N LYS A 60 -14.44 13.04 -13.63
CA LYS A 60 -14.61 14.31 -14.38
C LYS A 60 -15.76 14.23 -15.39
N THR A 61 -15.93 13.08 -16.04
CA THR A 61 -17.07 12.86 -16.93
C THR A 61 -18.40 12.86 -16.15
N LEU A 62 -18.43 12.23 -14.97
CA LEU A 62 -19.61 12.23 -14.09
C LEU A 62 -19.95 13.63 -13.59
N ASP A 63 -18.95 14.42 -13.20
CA ASP A 63 -19.09 15.82 -12.78
C ASP A 63 -19.71 16.68 -13.89
N ALA A 64 -19.31 16.47 -15.15
CA ALA A 64 -19.91 17.15 -16.30
C ALA A 64 -21.39 16.79 -16.52
N ILE A 65 -21.78 15.53 -16.27
CA ILE A 65 -23.16 15.05 -16.41
C ILE A 65 -24.03 15.52 -15.25
N LEU A 66 -23.45 15.68 -14.06
CA LEU A 66 -24.15 16.07 -12.84
C LEU A 66 -24.86 17.43 -12.97
N HIS A 67 -24.34 18.34 -13.79
CA HIS A 67 -25.03 19.61 -14.09
C HIS A 67 -26.38 19.44 -14.83
N MET A 68 -26.67 18.24 -15.37
CA MET A 68 -27.95 17.92 -15.99
C MET A 68 -29.02 17.47 -14.98
N ILE A 69 -28.66 17.32 -13.70
CA ILE A 69 -29.61 16.97 -12.64
C ILE A 69 -30.35 18.23 -12.21
N ASP A 70 -31.67 18.22 -12.37
CA ASP A 70 -32.55 19.34 -12.01
C ASP A 70 -32.67 19.52 -10.50
N ASP A 71 -32.66 18.41 -9.74
CA ASP A 71 -32.78 18.45 -8.29
C ASP A 71 -31.49 18.97 -7.62
N PRO A 72 -31.53 20.16 -6.98
CA PRO A 72 -30.34 20.77 -6.41
C PRO A 72 -29.79 20.00 -5.21
N GLU A 73 -30.63 19.32 -4.43
CA GLU A 73 -30.21 18.58 -3.24
C GLU A 73 -29.43 17.32 -3.64
N THR A 74 -30.01 16.51 -4.54
CA THR A 74 -29.34 15.34 -5.14
C THR A 74 -28.04 15.74 -5.81
N ARG A 75 -28.02 16.87 -6.53
CA ARG A 75 -26.79 17.39 -7.16
C ARG A 75 -25.70 17.66 -6.13
N VAL A 76 -26.02 18.37 -5.04
CA VAL A 76 -25.05 18.68 -3.98
C VAL A 76 -24.54 17.41 -3.29
N GLU A 77 -25.41 16.43 -3.03
CA GLU A 77 -25.02 15.16 -2.43
C GLU A 77 -24.03 14.40 -3.32
N ILE A 78 -24.33 14.27 -4.61
CA ILE A 78 -23.46 13.58 -5.56
C ILE A 78 -22.14 14.35 -5.74
N GLU A 79 -22.13 15.68 -5.79
CA GLU A 79 -20.88 16.47 -5.82
C GLU A 79 -19.99 16.18 -4.61
N GLN A 80 -20.57 16.09 -3.41
CA GLN A 80 -19.81 15.77 -2.20
C GLN A 80 -19.23 14.36 -2.28
N GLN A 81 -19.99 13.39 -2.77
CA GLN A 81 -19.51 12.03 -2.98
C GLN A 81 -18.37 11.98 -4.01
N LEU A 82 -18.50 12.66 -5.16
CA LEU A 82 -17.45 12.72 -6.18
C LEU A 82 -16.16 13.33 -5.62
N LYS A 83 -16.25 14.42 -4.84
CA LYS A 83 -15.10 15.03 -4.16
C LYS A 83 -14.45 14.09 -3.15
N SER A 84 -15.24 13.34 -2.38
CA SER A 84 -14.74 12.35 -1.42
C SER A 84 -13.98 11.20 -2.12
N ILE A 85 -14.51 10.71 -3.24
CA ILE A 85 -13.87 9.67 -4.04
C ILE A 85 -12.57 10.20 -4.65
N ASP A 86 -12.57 11.40 -5.25
CA ASP A 86 -11.36 11.98 -5.84
C ASP A 86 -10.24 12.19 -4.80
N ALA A 87 -10.58 12.66 -3.60
CA ALA A 87 -9.62 12.79 -2.50
C ALA A 87 -9.04 11.43 -2.08
N SER A 88 -9.87 10.38 -2.03
CA SER A 88 -9.43 9.02 -1.73
C SER A 88 -8.49 8.47 -2.82
N LEU A 89 -8.83 8.68 -4.09
CA LEU A 89 -8.00 8.29 -5.22
C LEU A 89 -6.64 9.01 -5.22
N LEU A 90 -6.61 10.30 -4.89
CA LEU A 90 -5.38 11.08 -4.77
C LEU A 90 -4.48 10.57 -3.64
N SER A 91 -5.07 10.19 -2.51
CA SER A 91 -4.35 9.59 -1.38
C SER A 91 -3.70 8.27 -1.79
N GLU A 92 -4.46 7.37 -2.43
CA GLU A 92 -3.94 6.09 -2.90
C GLU A 92 -2.89 6.25 -4.00
N PHE A 93 -3.07 7.19 -4.92
CA PHE A 93 -2.06 7.54 -5.92
C PHE A 93 -0.74 7.97 -5.27
N THR A 94 -0.82 8.80 -4.23
CA THR A 94 0.35 9.29 -3.50
C THR A 94 1.07 8.15 -2.79
N LYS A 95 0.34 7.25 -2.13
CA LYS A 95 0.91 6.06 -1.49
C LYS A 95 1.61 5.15 -2.50
N LEU A 96 0.95 4.84 -3.63
CA LEU A 96 1.52 4.00 -4.68
C LEU A 96 2.75 4.63 -5.33
N SER A 97 2.74 5.94 -5.52
CA SER A 97 3.90 6.69 -6.02
C SER A 97 5.06 6.65 -5.03
N GLY A 98 4.77 6.75 -3.73
CA GLY A 98 5.75 6.58 -2.64
C GLY A 98 6.37 5.18 -2.65
N ILE A 99 5.55 4.14 -2.73
CA ILE A 99 6.01 2.74 -2.83
C ILE A 99 6.91 2.57 -4.06
N LYS A 100 6.46 3.01 -5.24
CA LYS A 100 7.25 2.95 -6.48
C LYS A 100 8.59 3.68 -6.35
N CYS A 101 8.62 4.83 -5.67
CA CYS A 101 9.85 5.58 -5.42
C CYS A 101 10.82 4.84 -4.48
N MET A 102 10.31 4.22 -3.41
CA MET A 102 11.13 3.41 -2.50
C MET A 102 11.73 2.20 -3.21
N MET A 103 10.97 1.56 -4.09
CA MET A 103 11.44 0.39 -4.85
C MET A 103 12.57 0.74 -5.82
N LYS A 104 12.49 1.88 -6.50
CA LYS A 104 13.58 2.37 -7.37
C LYS A 104 14.91 2.63 -6.64
N ARG A 105 14.90 2.70 -5.31
CA ARG A 105 16.12 2.86 -4.48
C ARG A 105 16.70 1.53 -4.03
N LEU A 106 15.99 0.41 -4.27
CA LEU A 106 16.41 -0.94 -3.93
C LEU A 106 17.05 -1.68 -5.12
N ASP A 107 16.84 -1.18 -6.34
CA ASP A 107 17.56 -1.58 -7.56
C ASP A 107 18.87 -0.79 -7.72
#